data_AF-A0A2V1AJ16-F1
#
_entry.id   AF-A0A2V1AJ16-F1
#
_cell.length_a   1.000
_cell.length_b   1.000
_cell.length_c   1.000
_cell.angle_alpha   90.00
_cell.angle_beta   90.00
_cell.angle_gamma   90.00
#
_symmetry.space_group_name_H-M   'P 1'
#
loop_
_entity.id
_entity.type
_entity.pdbx_description
1 polymer ?
#
loop_
_entity_poly.entity_id
_entity_poly.type
_entity_poly.pdbx_seq_one_letter_code
_entity_poly.pdbx_strand_id
1 'polypeptide(L)'
;MASPILISNPPPGFSLLAILRGFQLAILGAYRTLQNPSLLTQKYYRQSLIAIQASLVIQGLIWSPIILLRVLVKVAALATKSKGLDHVVASLKSFQFNVLNISVFLISGSRYFNKQLDDLFLQSLQFVDQVRKAKHPETERVYHENLVALSTDERITDNRPTFDSIKKKWATSQEFSTFMRRHINRTLMSVGAYFVSKIPFFGSVILGLISFSNLDGKIGTVNAAVIFGLLQLIPKRWAVLFLTTYWGSRSMLHDLLAPYFSRVRFTKSEKDQWIRSREGLLFGFGLCHYLLIRRAPWIGLLLYGFAESSVAYLVTKITDPPPKQVSQLIKWNSSQLVWNREKELDLLSGSFADSDEGFQPVPGSYIFHH
;
A
#
# COMPACT_ATOMS: atom_id res chain seq x y z
N MET A 1 -29.95 -21.03 -16.47
CA MET A 1 -28.68 -21.71 -16.14
C MET A 1 -27.54 -20.80 -16.57
N ALA A 2 -26.77 -20.23 -15.63
CA ALA A 2 -25.61 -19.41 -15.97
C ALA A 2 -24.51 -20.35 -16.48
N SER A 3 -24.03 -20.12 -17.71
CA SER A 3 -22.91 -20.86 -18.29
C SER A 3 -21.69 -20.79 -17.35
N PRO A 4 -20.94 -21.88 -17.13
CA PRO A 4 -19.65 -21.79 -16.45
C PRO A 4 -18.73 -20.93 -17.32
N ILE A 5 -18.54 -19.67 -16.91
CA ILE A 5 -17.59 -18.78 -17.56
C ILE A 5 -16.21 -19.27 -17.15
N LEU A 6 -15.66 -20.23 -17.90
CA LEU A 6 -14.30 -20.76 -17.72
C LEU A 6 -13.23 -19.71 -18.03
N ILE A 7 -13.60 -18.60 -18.68
CA ILE A 7 -12.71 -17.50 -19.07
C ILE A 7 -13.23 -16.21 -18.42
N SER A 8 -12.59 -15.79 -17.34
CA SER A 8 -12.90 -14.53 -16.68
C SER A 8 -12.35 -13.35 -17.50
N ASN A 9 -13.17 -12.33 -17.70
CA ASN A 9 -12.73 -11.06 -18.25
C ASN A 9 -12.13 -10.19 -17.13
N PRO A 10 -11.13 -9.34 -17.44
CA PRO A 10 -10.66 -8.35 -16.48
C PRO A 10 -11.83 -7.45 -16.02
N PRO A 11 -11.87 -7.07 -14.73
CA PRO A 11 -12.86 -6.12 -14.26
C PRO A 11 -12.66 -4.76 -14.96
N PRO A 12 -13.73 -3.99 -15.16
CA PRO A 12 -13.62 -2.60 -15.61
C PRO A 12 -12.70 -1.83 -14.63
N GLY A 13 -11.77 -1.03 -15.15
CA GLY A 13 -10.73 -0.36 -14.37
C GLY A 13 -9.39 -1.09 -14.23
N PHE A 14 -9.27 -2.35 -14.70
CA PHE A 14 -7.98 -3.06 -14.73
C PHE A 14 -7.34 -3.04 -16.11
N SER A 15 -6.25 -2.29 -16.26
CA SER A 15 -5.40 -2.30 -17.44
C SER A 15 -3.94 -2.00 -17.06
N LEU A 16 -2.98 -2.37 -17.93
CA LEU A 16 -1.58 -1.99 -17.73
C LEU A 16 -1.42 -0.46 -17.67
N LEU A 17 -2.20 0.26 -18.48
CA LEU A 17 -2.25 1.72 -18.45
C LEU A 17 -2.73 2.23 -17.09
N ALA A 18 -3.78 1.64 -16.51
CA ALA A 18 -4.25 2.00 -15.17
C ALA A 18 -3.16 1.82 -14.11
N ILE A 19 -2.39 0.73 -14.17
CA ILE A 19 -1.26 0.50 -13.25
C ILE A 19 -0.21 1.62 -13.40
N LEU A 20 0.17 1.96 -14.64
CA LEU A 20 1.13 3.02 -14.91
C LEU A 20 0.62 4.39 -14.43
N ARG A 21 -0.65 4.71 -14.67
CA ARG A 21 -1.27 5.95 -14.16
C ARG A 21 -1.33 5.98 -12.65
N GLY A 22 -1.60 4.84 -12.00
CA GLY A 22 -1.55 4.72 -10.54
C GLY A 22 -0.15 5.02 -9.99
N PHE A 23 0.88 4.51 -10.65
CA PHE A 23 2.27 4.78 -10.30
C PHE A 23 2.64 6.26 -10.48
N GLN A 24 2.25 6.86 -11.61
CA GLN A 24 2.42 8.30 -11.85
C GLN A 24 1.70 9.14 -10.79
N LEU A 25 0.47 8.75 -10.44
CA LEU A 25 -0.35 9.44 -9.45
C LEU A 25 0.26 9.36 -8.05
N ALA A 26 0.94 8.26 -7.71
CA ALA A 26 1.72 8.14 -6.47
C ALA A 26 2.88 9.14 -6.42
N ILE A 27 3.67 9.24 -7.49
CA ILE A 27 4.78 10.20 -7.55
C ILE A 27 4.26 11.64 -7.50
N LEU A 28 3.25 11.94 -8.30
CA LEU A 28 2.66 13.27 -8.37
C LEU A 28 2.01 13.67 -7.04
N GLY A 29 1.28 12.75 -6.40
CA GLY A 29 0.68 12.99 -5.10
C GLY A 29 1.74 13.28 -4.03
N ALA A 30 2.82 12.49 -4.00
CA ALA A 30 3.95 12.75 -3.10
C ALA A 30 4.61 14.11 -3.38
N TYR A 31 4.82 14.47 -4.65
CA TYR A 31 5.36 15.77 -5.03
C TYR A 31 4.45 16.94 -4.61
N ARG A 32 3.15 16.84 -4.85
CA ARG A 32 2.18 17.87 -4.43
C ARG A 32 2.07 17.98 -2.92
N THR A 33 2.17 16.87 -2.20
CA THR A 33 2.27 16.88 -0.74
C THR A 33 3.48 17.67 -0.25
N LEU A 34 4.64 17.57 -0.91
CA LEU A 34 5.85 18.32 -0.53
C LEU A 34 5.66 19.84 -0.65
N GLN A 35 4.71 20.31 -1.46
CA GLN A 35 4.38 21.73 -1.59
C GLN A 35 3.55 22.26 -0.40
N ASN A 36 3.07 21.38 0.48
CA ASN A 36 2.24 21.78 1.62
C ASN A 36 3.11 22.50 2.68
N PRO A 37 2.96 23.83 2.87
CA PRO A 37 3.80 24.57 3.82
C PRO A 37 3.54 24.13 5.26
N SER A 38 2.35 23.60 5.54
CA SER A 38 1.98 23.17 6.88
C SER A 38 2.73 21.91 7.34
N LEU A 39 3.29 21.13 6.39
CA LEU A 39 4.19 19.99 6.68
C LEU A 39 5.62 20.44 7.01
N LEU A 40 5.99 21.68 6.69
CA LEU A 40 7.30 22.25 7.01
C LEU A 40 7.34 22.90 8.40
N THR A 41 6.27 22.79 9.18
CA THR A 41 6.22 23.32 10.54
C THR A 41 7.11 22.52 11.50
N GLN A 42 7.57 23.18 12.57
CA GLN A 42 8.45 22.59 13.59
C GLN A 42 7.91 21.26 14.15
N LYS A 43 6.58 21.14 14.29
CA LYS A 43 5.90 19.92 14.76
C LYS A 43 6.24 18.72 13.87
N TYR A 44 6.09 18.85 12.55
CA TYR A 44 6.34 17.76 11.60
C TYR A 44 7.82 17.48 11.37
N TYR A 45 8.69 18.48 11.54
CA TYR A 45 10.13 18.27 11.51
C TYR A 45 10.57 17.34 12.65
N ARG A 46 10.10 17.60 13.87
CA ARG A 46 10.35 16.74 15.04
C ARG A 46 9.76 15.35 14.84
N GLN A 47 8.54 15.25 14.31
CA GLN A 47 7.90 13.97 14.00
C GLN A 47 8.67 13.18 12.94
N SER A 48 9.21 13.85 11.92
CA SER A 48 10.03 13.22 10.88
C SER A 48 11.30 12.62 11.45
N LEU A 49 11.99 13.35 12.35
CA LEU A 49 13.16 12.83 13.07
C LEU A 49 12.80 11.63 13.95
N ILE A 50 11.71 11.70 14.70
CA ILE A 50 11.20 10.58 15.51
C ILE A 50 10.86 9.39 14.60
N ALA A 51 10.28 9.63 13.42
CA ALA A 51 9.91 8.57 12.49
C ALA A 51 11.15 7.87 11.89
N ILE A 52 12.21 8.62 11.59
CA ILE A 52 13.50 8.06 11.18
C ILE A 52 14.10 7.23 12.32
N GLN A 53 14.16 7.77 13.55
CA GLN A 53 14.67 7.05 14.71
C GLN A 53 13.87 5.75 14.96
N ALA A 54 12.54 5.82 14.94
CA ALA A 54 11.67 4.67 15.10
C ALA A 54 11.90 3.63 13.98
N SER A 55 12.08 4.08 12.73
CA SER A 55 12.39 3.19 11.61
C SER A 55 13.72 2.47 11.82
N LEU A 56 14.77 3.18 12.25
CA LEU A 56 16.07 2.58 12.57
C LEU A 56 15.95 1.54 13.69
N VAL A 57 15.22 1.86 14.76
CA VAL A 57 14.99 0.93 15.88
C VAL A 57 14.20 -0.31 15.40
N ILE A 58 13.12 -0.11 14.65
CA ILE A 58 12.32 -1.22 14.10
C ILE A 58 13.20 -2.12 13.22
N GLN A 59 13.97 -1.56 12.28
CA GLN A 59 14.84 -2.39 11.44
C GLN A 59 15.95 -3.07 12.24
N GLY A 60 16.56 -2.37 13.19
CA GLY A 60 17.56 -2.94 14.08
C GLY A 60 17.03 -4.15 14.84
N LEU A 61 15.83 -4.05 15.41
CA LEU A 61 15.19 -5.15 16.13
C LEU A 61 14.83 -6.33 15.22
N ILE A 62 14.27 -6.09 14.03
CA ILE A 62 13.93 -7.18 13.09
C ILE A 62 15.19 -7.87 12.59
N TRP A 63 16.24 -7.12 12.26
CA TRP A 63 17.42 -7.66 11.59
C TRP A 63 18.41 -8.26 12.58
N SER A 64 18.45 -7.79 13.83
CA SER A 64 19.42 -8.24 14.84
C SER A 64 19.44 -9.77 15.03
N PRO A 65 18.32 -10.49 15.24
CA PRO A 65 18.34 -11.94 15.39
C PRO A 65 18.90 -12.67 14.18
N ILE A 66 18.58 -12.20 12.96
CA ILE A 66 19.02 -12.85 11.71
C ILE A 66 20.49 -12.56 11.44
N ILE A 67 20.95 -11.35 11.75
CA ILE A 67 22.37 -10.98 11.66
C ILE A 67 23.17 -11.81 12.66
N LEU A 68 22.72 -11.91 13.92
CA LEU A 68 23.36 -12.71 14.95
C LEU A 68 23.47 -14.18 14.50
N LEU A 69 22.36 -14.78 14.06
CA LEU A 69 22.35 -16.16 13.57
C LEU A 69 23.31 -16.35 12.39
N ARG A 70 23.33 -15.43 11.43
CA ARG A 70 24.27 -15.48 10.30
C ARG A 70 25.73 -15.40 10.74
N VAL A 71 26.04 -14.56 11.72
CA VAL A 71 27.41 -14.43 12.27
C VAL A 71 27.81 -15.73 12.96
N LEU A 72 26.94 -16.29 13.81
CA LEU A 72 27.19 -17.56 14.48
C LEU A 72 27.42 -18.70 13.48
N VAL A 73 26.59 -18.81 12.44
CA VAL A 73 26.75 -19.83 11.40
C VAL A 73 28.03 -19.63 10.60
N LYS A 74 28.42 -18.37 10.31
CA LYS A 74 29.71 -18.08 9.64
C LYS A 74 30.90 -18.48 10.49
N VAL A 75 30.87 -18.21 11.79
CA VAL A 75 31.94 -18.63 12.73
C VAL A 75 32.02 -20.14 12.78
N ALA A 76 30.88 -20.83 12.84
CA ALA A 76 30.83 -22.30 12.77
C ALA A 76 31.35 -22.85 11.43
N ALA A 77 31.03 -22.19 10.31
CA ALA A 77 31.53 -22.56 8.98
C ALA A 77 33.05 -22.48 8.90
N LEU A 78 33.63 -21.41 9.46
CA LEU A 78 35.08 -21.22 9.54
C LEU A 78 35.74 -22.29 10.42
N ALA A 79 35.16 -22.58 11.59
CA ALA A 79 35.67 -23.56 12.53
C ALA A 79 35.63 -25.00 11.97
N THR A 80 34.57 -25.36 11.24
CA THR A 80 34.35 -26.71 10.69
C THR A 80 34.85 -26.90 9.26
N LYS A 81 35.28 -25.82 8.58
CA LYS A 81 35.60 -25.79 7.13
C LYS A 81 34.47 -26.35 6.24
N SER A 82 33.22 -26.25 6.68
CA SER A 82 32.06 -26.82 5.98
C SER A 82 31.47 -25.87 4.92
N LYS A 83 31.53 -26.27 3.65
CA LYS A 83 30.86 -25.57 2.53
C LYS A 83 29.33 -25.56 2.66
N GLY A 84 28.76 -26.50 3.41
CA GLY A 84 27.30 -26.58 3.63
C GLY A 84 26.75 -25.39 4.42
N LEU A 85 27.52 -24.89 5.39
CA LEU A 85 27.12 -23.76 6.23
C LEU A 85 27.11 -22.43 5.46
N ASP A 86 27.93 -22.29 4.42
CA ASP A 86 27.89 -21.12 3.52
C ASP A 86 26.56 -21.01 2.77
N HIS A 87 25.98 -22.14 2.35
CA HIS A 87 24.66 -22.17 1.72
C HIS A 87 23.54 -21.78 2.71
N VAL A 88 23.69 -22.13 3.99
CA VAL A 88 22.76 -21.72 5.05
C VAL A 88 22.82 -20.20 5.25
N VAL A 89 24.03 -19.62 5.30
CA VAL A 89 24.22 -18.16 5.41
C VAL A 89 23.58 -17.43 4.22
N ALA A 90 23.80 -17.93 3.00
CA ALA A 90 23.18 -17.36 1.79
C ALA A 90 21.64 -17.46 1.84
N SER A 91 21.11 -18.58 2.33
CA SER A 91 19.67 -18.79 2.49
C SER A 91 19.06 -17.86 3.54
N LEU A 92 19.73 -17.66 4.69
CA LEU A 92 19.31 -16.72 5.73
C LEU A 92 19.30 -15.28 5.21
N LYS A 93 20.32 -14.88 4.43
CA LYS A 93 20.34 -13.57 3.76
C LYS A 93 19.15 -13.40 2.81
N SER A 94 18.85 -14.41 2.00
CA SER A 94 17.68 -14.37 1.10
C SER A 94 16.37 -14.30 1.87
N PHE A 95 16.22 -15.05 2.96
CA PHE A 95 15.02 -15.05 3.79
C PHE A 95 14.77 -13.68 4.44
N GLN A 96 15.83 -13.04 4.95
CA GLN A 96 15.78 -11.70 5.53
C GLN A 96 15.23 -10.65 4.56
N PHE A 97 15.82 -10.56 3.36
CA PHE A 97 15.54 -9.44 2.44
C PHE A 97 14.39 -9.71 1.45
N ASN A 98 14.08 -10.97 1.17
CA ASN A 98 13.09 -11.32 0.14
C ASN A 98 11.77 -11.86 0.68
N VAL A 99 11.72 -12.33 1.94
CA VAL A 99 10.58 -13.09 2.48
C VAL A 99 9.97 -12.41 3.69
N LEU A 100 10.79 -12.02 4.66
CA LEU A 100 10.36 -11.32 5.87
C LEU A 100 10.09 -9.85 5.55
N ASN A 101 8.99 -9.58 4.86
CA ASN A 101 8.47 -8.24 4.62
C ASN A 101 7.79 -7.65 5.88
N ILE A 102 8.40 -7.87 7.05
CA ILE A 102 7.89 -7.46 8.36
C ILE A 102 7.97 -5.94 8.52
N SER A 103 8.94 -5.30 7.88
CA SER A 103 9.17 -3.86 7.96
C SER A 103 7.91 -3.06 7.61
N VAL A 104 7.30 -3.33 6.44
CA VAL A 104 6.09 -2.61 5.99
C VAL A 104 4.92 -2.89 6.94
N PHE A 105 4.78 -4.12 7.42
CA PHE A 105 3.75 -4.50 8.38
C PHE A 105 3.87 -3.74 9.72
N LEU A 106 5.06 -3.66 10.30
CA LEU A 106 5.25 -2.92 11.57
C LEU A 106 5.07 -1.41 11.38
N ILE A 107 5.54 -0.89 10.25
CA ILE A 107 5.36 0.52 9.87
C ILE A 107 3.85 0.83 9.74
N SER A 108 3.09 0.05 8.95
CA SER A 108 1.65 0.28 8.82
C SER A 108 0.89 0.01 10.10
N GLY A 109 1.37 -0.91 10.95
CA GLY A 109 0.82 -1.20 12.27
C GLY A 109 0.93 -0.03 13.26
N SER A 110 1.92 0.85 13.09
CA SER A 110 2.11 2.02 13.96
C SER A 110 0.91 2.99 13.98
N ARG A 111 0.13 3.04 12.88
CA ARG A 111 -1.10 3.85 12.77
C ARG A 111 -2.10 3.58 13.89
N TYR A 112 -2.10 2.36 14.41
CA TYR A 112 -3.06 1.95 15.43
C TYR A 112 -2.65 2.45 16.81
N PHE A 113 -1.44 2.97 16.98
CA PHE A 113 -0.90 3.41 18.27
C PHE A 113 -0.57 4.91 18.31
N ASN A 114 -0.74 5.61 17.19
CA ASN A 114 -0.34 6.99 17.04
C ASN A 114 -1.26 7.70 16.02
N LYS A 115 -1.77 8.88 16.39
CA LYS A 115 -2.65 9.69 15.53
C LYS A 115 -1.93 10.37 14.35
N GLN A 116 -0.61 10.48 14.40
CA GLN A 116 0.18 11.28 13.45
C GLN A 116 -0.08 10.97 11.97
N LEU A 117 -0.27 9.70 11.62
CA LEU A 117 -0.52 9.31 10.22
C LEU A 117 -1.90 9.77 9.74
N ASP A 118 -2.90 9.69 10.61
CA ASP A 118 -4.26 10.17 10.31
C ASP A 118 -4.29 11.70 10.20
N ASP A 119 -3.57 12.40 11.07
CA ASP A 119 -3.38 13.86 11.00
C ASP A 119 -2.72 14.27 9.67
N LEU A 120 -1.68 13.54 9.23
CA LEU A 120 -0.98 13.79 7.96
C LEU A 120 -1.89 13.59 6.75
N PHE A 121 -2.78 12.60 6.79
CA PHE A 121 -3.80 12.38 5.77
C PHE A 121 -4.77 13.57 5.70
N LEU A 122 -5.37 13.94 6.84
CA LEU A 122 -6.35 15.04 6.91
C LEU A 122 -5.73 16.38 6.52
N GLN A 123 -4.53 16.67 7.01
CA GLN A 123 -3.85 17.93 6.69
C GLN A 123 -3.45 18.03 5.21
N SER A 124 -3.00 16.91 4.61
CA SER A 124 -2.75 16.86 3.17
C SER A 124 -4.04 17.10 2.38
N LEU A 125 -5.15 16.51 2.83
CA LEU A 125 -6.46 16.70 2.22
C LEU A 125 -6.96 18.15 2.32
N GLN A 126 -6.76 18.79 3.48
CA GLN A 126 -7.07 20.19 3.70
C GLN A 126 -6.30 21.09 2.72
N PHE A 127 -5.01 20.80 2.54
CA PHE A 127 -4.17 21.54 1.59
C PHE A 127 -4.64 21.37 0.14
N VAL A 128 -4.99 20.14 -0.26
CA VAL A 128 -5.54 19.89 -1.61
C VAL A 128 -6.83 20.67 -1.83
N ASP A 129 -7.73 20.71 -0.84
CA ASP A 129 -8.97 21.51 -0.92
C ASP A 129 -8.67 23.02 -1.01
N GLN A 130 -7.70 23.52 -0.25
CA GLN A 130 -7.31 24.94 -0.28
C GLN A 130 -6.77 25.35 -1.64
N VAL A 131 -5.83 24.57 -2.19
CA VAL A 131 -5.23 24.84 -3.51
C VAL A 131 -6.31 24.81 -4.60
N ARG A 132 -7.21 23.83 -4.55
CA ARG A 132 -8.31 23.72 -5.52
C ARG A 132 -9.30 24.88 -5.41
N LYS A 133 -9.70 25.28 -4.19
CA LYS A 133 -10.60 26.43 -3.98
C LYS A 133 -9.98 27.74 -4.43
N ALA A 134 -8.67 27.92 -4.24
CA ALA A 134 -7.97 29.11 -4.71
C ALA A 134 -8.01 29.23 -6.24
N LYS A 135 -7.92 28.10 -6.95
CA LYS A 135 -8.00 28.07 -8.42
C LYS A 135 -9.44 28.11 -8.96
N HIS A 136 -10.37 27.44 -8.29
CA HIS A 136 -11.77 27.33 -8.68
C HIS A 136 -12.69 27.71 -7.51
N PRO A 137 -12.92 29.02 -7.27
CA PRO A 137 -13.70 29.52 -6.14
C PRO A 137 -15.14 28.97 -6.07
N GLU A 138 -15.74 28.67 -7.23
CA GLU A 138 -17.07 28.11 -7.39
C GLU A 138 -17.17 26.60 -7.07
N THR A 139 -16.06 25.93 -6.77
CA THR A 139 -16.06 24.48 -6.57
C THR A 139 -16.65 24.08 -5.22
N GLU A 140 -17.76 23.33 -5.25
CA GLU A 140 -18.38 22.70 -4.07
C GLU A 140 -17.66 21.43 -3.58
N ARG A 141 -16.63 20.96 -4.31
CA ARG A 141 -15.89 19.74 -3.97
C ARG A 141 -14.95 19.95 -2.78
N VAL A 142 -15.50 19.75 -1.58
CA VAL A 142 -14.76 19.82 -0.30
C VAL A 142 -14.65 18.41 0.29
N TYR A 143 -13.44 17.93 0.53
CA TYR A 143 -13.21 16.59 1.08
C TYR A 143 -12.86 16.63 2.56
N HIS A 144 -11.98 17.54 2.97
CA HIS A 144 -11.46 17.60 4.33
C HIS A 144 -12.56 17.83 5.36
N GLU A 145 -13.33 18.91 5.20
CA GLU A 145 -14.40 19.26 6.13
C GLU A 145 -15.45 18.15 6.24
N ASN A 146 -15.81 17.54 5.10
CA ASN A 146 -16.81 16.48 5.04
C ASN A 146 -16.32 15.22 5.75
N LEU A 147 -15.06 14.81 5.54
CA LEU A 147 -14.48 13.65 6.22
C LEU A 147 -14.28 13.88 7.73
N VAL A 148 -13.95 15.10 8.15
CA VAL A 148 -13.87 15.46 9.58
C VAL A 148 -15.25 15.38 10.23
N ALA A 149 -16.30 15.89 9.57
CA ALA A 149 -17.68 15.81 10.08
C ALA A 149 -18.18 14.36 10.24
N LEU A 150 -17.66 13.44 9.43
CA LEU A 150 -17.98 12.01 9.50
C LEU A 150 -17.09 11.22 10.46
N SER A 151 -16.04 11.84 11.00
CA SER A 151 -15.11 11.14 11.89
C SER A 151 -15.80 10.77 13.20
N THR A 152 -15.67 9.50 13.57
CA THR A 152 -16.10 9.03 14.88
C THR A 152 -14.87 9.12 15.78
N ASP A 153 -14.99 9.82 16.91
CA ASP A 153 -13.93 10.04 17.90
C ASP A 153 -13.51 8.72 18.61
N GLU A 154 -13.11 7.69 17.86
CA GLU A 154 -12.31 6.61 18.44
C GLU A 154 -11.00 7.23 18.91
N ARG A 155 -10.93 7.51 20.21
CA ARG A 155 -9.74 8.04 20.87
C ARG A 155 -8.60 7.01 20.73
N ILE A 156 -7.84 7.10 19.65
CA ILE A 156 -6.49 6.54 19.60
C ILE A 156 -5.74 7.20 20.76
N THR A 157 -5.50 6.45 21.82
CA THR A 157 -4.65 6.91 22.91
C THR A 157 -3.20 6.80 22.45
N ASP A 158 -2.46 7.90 22.54
CA ASP A 158 -1.02 7.95 22.21
C ASP A 158 -0.23 7.18 23.28
N ASN A 159 -0.35 5.85 23.25
CA ASN A 159 0.38 4.95 24.12
C ASN A 159 1.45 4.24 23.31
N ARG A 160 2.66 4.19 23.88
CA ARG A 160 3.74 3.38 23.30
C ARG A 160 3.30 1.92 23.19
N PRO A 161 3.60 1.23 22.08
CA PRO A 161 3.20 -0.16 21.90
C PRO A 161 3.97 -1.07 22.86
N THR A 162 3.32 -1.47 23.95
CA THR A 162 3.76 -2.55 24.86
C THR A 162 3.05 -3.84 24.51
N PHE A 163 3.60 -5.01 24.85
CA PHE A 163 2.96 -6.31 24.62
C PHE A 163 1.52 -6.38 25.14
N ASP A 164 1.27 -5.86 26.34
CA ASP A 164 -0.08 -5.82 26.93
C ASP A 164 -1.03 -4.92 26.14
N SER A 165 -0.54 -3.76 25.67
CA SER A 165 -1.34 -2.84 24.85
C SER A 165 -1.71 -3.47 23.50
N ILE A 166 -0.79 -4.22 22.88
CA ILE A 166 -1.02 -4.94 21.62
C ILE A 166 -2.07 -6.04 21.84
N LYS A 167 -1.92 -6.84 22.91
CA LYS A 167 -2.85 -7.92 23.26
C LYS A 167 -4.25 -7.37 23.53
N LYS A 168 -4.35 -6.30 24.31
CA LYS A 168 -5.62 -5.61 24.58
C LYS A 168 -6.25 -5.10 23.29
N LYS A 169 -5.49 -4.40 22.46
CA LYS A 169 -5.99 -3.83 21.20
C LYS A 169 -6.44 -4.89 20.21
N TRP A 170 -5.75 -6.03 20.17
CA TRP A 170 -6.15 -7.20 19.37
C TRP A 170 -7.51 -7.77 19.76
N ALA A 171 -7.82 -7.77 21.06
CA ALA A 171 -9.09 -8.26 21.58
C ALA A 171 -10.22 -7.23 21.45
N THR A 172 -9.92 -5.93 21.61
CA THR A 172 -10.94 -4.88 21.67
C THR A 172 -11.24 -4.24 20.31
N SER A 173 -10.26 -4.11 19.41
CA SER A 173 -10.42 -3.41 18.13
C SER A 173 -10.54 -4.39 16.97
N GLN A 174 -11.72 -4.42 16.35
CA GLN A 174 -11.99 -5.26 15.18
C GLN A 174 -11.11 -4.88 13.98
N GLU A 175 -10.84 -3.59 13.78
CA GLU A 175 -9.96 -3.12 12.70
C GLU A 175 -8.53 -3.62 12.89
N PHE A 176 -7.98 -3.48 14.10
CA PHE A 176 -6.63 -3.94 14.41
C PHE A 176 -6.52 -5.46 14.33
N SER A 177 -7.53 -6.19 14.81
CA SER A 177 -7.56 -7.65 14.69
C SER A 177 -7.57 -8.11 13.23
N THR A 178 -8.42 -7.50 12.41
CA THR A 178 -8.48 -7.79 10.97
C THR A 178 -7.17 -7.45 10.28
N PHE A 179 -6.54 -6.33 10.65
CA PHE A 179 -5.24 -5.92 10.16
C PHE A 179 -4.16 -6.96 10.47
N MET A 180 -3.95 -7.38 11.72
CA MET A 180 -2.86 -8.34 11.96
C MET A 180 -3.18 -9.74 11.45
N ARG A 181 -4.44 -10.21 11.47
CA ARG A 181 -4.78 -11.49 10.81
C ARG A 181 -4.38 -11.47 9.35
N ARG A 182 -4.70 -10.38 8.64
CA ARG A 182 -4.30 -10.19 7.25
C ARG A 182 -2.78 -10.26 7.08
N HIS A 183 -2.02 -9.48 7.86
CA HIS A 183 -0.56 -9.43 7.73
C HIS A 183 0.16 -10.72 8.15
N ILE A 184 -0.31 -11.38 9.20
CA ILE A 184 0.19 -12.70 9.62
C ILE A 184 -0.04 -13.71 8.48
N ASN A 185 -1.26 -13.77 7.94
CA ASN A 185 -1.58 -14.68 6.84
C ASN A 185 -0.74 -14.36 5.59
N ARG A 186 -0.51 -13.09 5.24
CA ARG A 186 0.35 -12.71 4.11
C ARG A 186 1.82 -13.05 4.35
N THR A 187 2.29 -12.92 5.58
CA THR A 187 3.65 -13.33 5.96
C THR A 187 3.80 -14.85 5.84
N LEU A 188 2.83 -15.61 6.35
CA LEU A 188 2.80 -17.07 6.22
C LEU A 188 2.74 -17.53 4.75
N MET A 189 1.93 -16.87 3.92
CA MET A 189 1.91 -17.13 2.47
C MET A 189 3.27 -16.85 1.81
N SER A 190 3.94 -15.77 2.21
CA SER A 190 5.27 -15.40 1.71
C SER A 190 6.34 -16.42 2.11
N VAL A 191 6.31 -16.86 3.37
CA VAL A 191 7.17 -17.93 3.89
C VAL A 191 6.88 -19.25 3.20
N GLY A 192 5.60 -19.60 3.01
CA GLY A 192 5.18 -20.79 2.27
C GLY A 192 5.67 -20.77 0.83
N ALA A 193 5.51 -19.66 0.10
CA ALA A 193 6.04 -19.49 -1.24
C ALA A 193 7.56 -19.65 -1.29
N TYR A 194 8.28 -19.15 -0.29
CA TYR A 194 9.72 -19.37 -0.17
C TYR A 194 10.07 -20.85 -0.02
N PHE A 195 9.39 -21.60 0.86
CA PHE A 195 9.64 -23.04 1.02
C PHE A 195 9.26 -23.85 -0.22
N VAL A 196 8.13 -23.52 -0.86
CA VAL A 196 7.72 -24.11 -2.15
C VAL A 196 8.80 -23.89 -3.22
N SER A 197 9.45 -22.72 -3.23
CA SER A 197 10.55 -22.44 -4.16
C SER A 197 11.75 -23.38 -4.00
N LYS A 198 11.93 -24.01 -2.83
CA LYS A 198 13.00 -24.97 -2.55
C LYS A 198 12.68 -26.38 -3.03
N ILE A 199 11.42 -26.68 -3.32
CA ILE A 199 11.02 -27.98 -3.85
C ILE A 199 11.63 -28.17 -5.25
N PRO A 200 12.41 -29.23 -5.49
CA PRO A 200 12.98 -29.51 -6.80
C PRO A 200 11.86 -29.86 -7.81
N PHE A 201 12.09 -29.58 -9.10
CA PHE A 201 11.15 -29.80 -10.22
C PHE A 201 9.82 -29.03 -10.17
N PHE A 202 8.98 -29.22 -9.13
CA PHE A 202 7.62 -28.67 -9.09
C PHE A 202 7.49 -27.26 -8.50
N GLY A 203 8.51 -26.76 -7.80
CA GLY A 203 8.42 -25.46 -7.12
C GLY A 203 8.05 -24.28 -8.03
N SER A 204 8.54 -24.27 -9.28
CA SER A 204 8.19 -23.22 -10.25
C SER A 204 6.74 -23.29 -10.69
N VAL A 205 6.26 -24.52 -10.98
CA VAL A 205 4.89 -24.76 -11.42
C VAL A 205 3.91 -24.38 -10.31
N ILE A 206 4.17 -24.79 -9.07
CA ILE A 206 3.31 -24.45 -7.92
C ILE A 206 3.28 -22.94 -7.70
N LEU A 207 4.41 -22.24 -7.75
CA LEU A 207 4.44 -20.77 -7.63
C LEU A 207 3.68 -20.08 -8.77
N GLY A 208 3.78 -20.60 -9.98
CA GLY A 208 2.98 -20.17 -11.11
C GLY A 208 1.48 -20.34 -10.83
N LEU A 209 1.05 -21.52 -10.38
CA LEU A 209 -0.36 -21.80 -10.07
C LEU A 209 -0.88 -20.90 -8.94
N ILE A 210 -0.07 -20.64 -7.92
CA ILE A 210 -0.38 -19.66 -6.86
C ILE A 210 -0.58 -18.27 -7.48
N SER A 211 0.30 -17.84 -8.40
CA SER A 211 0.13 -16.58 -9.12
C SER A 211 -1.16 -16.55 -9.94
N PHE A 212 -1.41 -17.59 -10.73
CA PHE A 212 -2.61 -17.71 -11.57
C PHE A 212 -3.89 -17.59 -10.75
N SER A 213 -4.04 -18.39 -9.70
CA SER A 213 -5.21 -18.34 -8.79
C SER A 213 -5.40 -16.98 -8.10
N ASN A 214 -4.32 -16.25 -7.82
CA ASN A 214 -4.40 -14.93 -7.21
C ASN A 214 -4.81 -13.83 -8.20
N LEU A 215 -4.57 -14.04 -9.49
CA LEU A 215 -4.70 -13.04 -10.54
C LEU A 215 -5.91 -13.26 -11.45
N ASP A 216 -6.31 -14.50 -11.70
CA ASP A 216 -7.39 -14.88 -12.63
C ASP A 216 -8.65 -14.01 -12.44
N GLY A 217 -9.23 -13.99 -11.23
CA GLY A 217 -10.43 -13.18 -10.94
C GLY A 217 -10.26 -11.65 -10.94
N LYS A 218 -9.04 -11.14 -11.16
CA LYS A 218 -8.68 -9.71 -11.06
C LYS A 218 -8.14 -9.10 -12.35
N ILE A 219 -7.49 -9.90 -13.18
CA ILE A 219 -6.87 -9.42 -14.42
C ILE A 219 -7.37 -10.19 -15.65
N GLY A 220 -8.24 -11.17 -15.43
CA GLY A 220 -8.75 -12.08 -16.44
C GLY A 220 -7.85 -13.30 -16.64
N THR A 221 -8.47 -14.40 -17.07
CA THR A 221 -7.82 -15.70 -17.25
C THR A 221 -6.65 -15.64 -18.23
N VAL A 222 -6.80 -14.91 -19.34
CA VAL A 222 -5.76 -14.82 -20.39
C VAL A 222 -4.51 -14.15 -19.84
N ASN A 223 -4.63 -12.99 -19.20
CA ASN A 223 -3.49 -12.27 -18.62
C ASN A 223 -2.85 -13.05 -17.47
N ALA A 224 -3.65 -13.73 -16.66
CA ALA A 224 -3.14 -14.60 -15.61
C ALA A 224 -2.36 -15.79 -16.17
N ALA A 225 -2.80 -16.38 -17.29
CA ALA A 225 -2.12 -17.48 -17.97
C ALA A 225 -0.79 -17.02 -18.58
N VAL A 226 -0.74 -15.82 -19.16
CA VAL A 226 0.50 -15.21 -19.66
C VAL A 226 1.51 -15.04 -18.52
N ILE A 227 1.10 -14.48 -17.38
CA ILE A 227 1.97 -14.33 -16.21
C ILE A 227 2.43 -15.70 -15.70
N PHE A 228 1.53 -16.69 -15.63
CA PHE A 228 1.88 -18.06 -15.28
C PHE A 228 3.02 -18.59 -16.18
N GLY A 229 2.88 -18.47 -17.50
CA GLY A 229 3.88 -18.90 -18.47
C GLY A 229 5.22 -18.18 -18.30
N LEU A 230 5.19 -16.85 -18.16
CA LEU A 230 6.40 -16.05 -17.91
C LEU A 230 7.11 -16.47 -16.61
N LEU A 231 6.34 -16.75 -15.55
CA LEU A 231 6.89 -17.21 -14.27
C LEU A 231 7.57 -18.59 -14.37
N GLN A 232 7.20 -19.43 -15.33
CA GLN A 232 7.89 -20.71 -15.57
C GLN A 232 9.26 -20.56 -16.22
N LEU A 233 9.47 -19.49 -16.98
CA LEU A 233 10.72 -19.25 -17.70
C LEU A 233 11.79 -18.58 -16.82
N ILE A 234 11.39 -17.98 -15.70
CA ILE A 234 12.30 -17.24 -14.82
C ILE A 234 12.74 -18.07 -13.61
N PRO A 235 13.93 -17.78 -13.02
CA PRO A 235 14.35 -18.44 -11.79
C PRO A 235 13.34 -18.27 -10.65
N LYS A 236 13.09 -19.35 -9.88
CA LYS A 236 12.10 -19.42 -8.78
C LYS A 236 12.16 -18.24 -7.78
N ARG A 237 13.36 -17.70 -7.54
CA ARG A 237 13.56 -16.52 -6.66
C ARG A 237 12.76 -15.30 -7.12
N TRP A 238 12.62 -15.10 -8.43
CA TRP A 238 11.88 -13.99 -9.01
C TRP A 238 10.37 -14.22 -8.92
N ALA A 239 9.90 -15.46 -9.04
CA ALA A 239 8.51 -15.79 -8.79
C ALA A 239 8.11 -15.52 -7.33
N VAL A 240 8.97 -15.87 -6.36
CA VAL A 240 8.76 -15.49 -4.94
C VAL A 240 8.78 -13.98 -4.77
N LEU A 241 9.73 -13.28 -5.40
CA LEU A 241 9.81 -11.82 -5.34
C LEU A 241 8.54 -11.17 -5.90
N PHE A 242 8.03 -11.66 -7.03
CA PHE A 242 6.81 -11.19 -7.66
C PHE A 242 5.60 -11.36 -6.73
N LEU A 243 5.37 -12.57 -6.19
CA LEU A 243 4.24 -12.86 -5.30
C LEU A 243 4.29 -12.03 -4.02
N THR A 244 5.46 -11.96 -3.37
CA THR A 244 5.65 -11.18 -2.14
C THR A 244 5.43 -9.69 -2.37
N THR A 245 5.87 -9.16 -3.51
CA THR A 245 5.64 -7.77 -3.91
C THR A 245 4.17 -7.52 -4.20
N TYR A 246 3.51 -8.42 -4.92
CA TYR A 246 2.09 -8.32 -5.26
C TYR A 246 1.20 -8.32 -4.01
N TRP A 247 1.43 -9.25 -3.07
CA TRP A 247 0.68 -9.29 -1.82
C TRP A 247 1.00 -8.09 -0.91
N GLY A 248 2.28 -7.69 -0.86
CA GLY A 248 2.77 -6.57 -0.07
C GLY A 248 2.17 -5.24 -0.52
N SER A 249 2.23 -4.93 -1.82
CA SER A 249 1.68 -3.68 -2.37
C SER A 249 0.18 -3.58 -2.16
N ARG A 250 -0.56 -4.69 -2.37
CA ARG A 250 -2.00 -4.73 -2.13
C ARG A 250 -2.33 -4.51 -0.66
N SER A 251 -1.63 -5.20 0.25
CA SER A 251 -1.89 -5.04 1.70
C SER A 251 -1.60 -3.62 2.15
N MET A 252 -0.50 -3.03 1.70
CA MET A 252 -0.13 -1.66 2.05
C MET A 252 -1.16 -0.66 1.54
N LEU A 253 -1.65 -0.81 0.32
CA LEU A 253 -2.73 0.02 -0.22
C LEU A 253 -3.99 -0.01 0.66
N HIS A 254 -4.40 -1.20 1.11
CA HIS A 254 -5.55 -1.32 2.02
C HIS A 254 -5.32 -0.59 3.35
N ASP A 255 -4.07 -0.58 3.84
CA ASP A 255 -3.68 0.08 5.07
C ASP A 255 -3.63 1.61 4.88
N LEU A 256 -3.11 2.08 3.75
CA LEU A 256 -3.05 3.50 3.37
C LEU A 256 -4.44 4.13 3.20
N LEU A 257 -5.41 3.38 2.68
CA LEU A 257 -6.79 3.85 2.49
C LEU A 257 -7.64 3.74 3.76
N ALA A 258 -7.12 3.16 4.85
CA ALA A 258 -7.90 2.97 6.06
C ALA A 258 -8.43 4.27 6.71
N PRO A 259 -7.72 5.43 6.72
CA PRO A 259 -8.28 6.69 7.23
C PRO A 259 -9.52 7.14 6.47
N TYR A 260 -9.55 6.89 5.17
CA TYR A 260 -10.69 7.22 4.33
C TYR A 260 -11.86 6.25 4.61
N PHE A 261 -11.58 4.94 4.60
CA PHE A 261 -12.62 3.93 4.79
C PHE A 261 -13.27 3.93 6.18
N SER A 262 -12.53 4.29 7.24
CA SER A 262 -13.09 4.39 8.59
C SER A 262 -14.14 5.50 8.69
N ARG A 263 -14.03 6.55 7.88
CA ARG A 263 -14.93 7.72 7.90
C ARG A 263 -16.17 7.53 7.02
N VAL A 264 -16.02 6.95 5.82
CA VAL A 264 -17.16 6.70 4.92
C VAL A 264 -17.98 5.47 5.30
N ARG A 265 -17.48 4.65 6.24
CA ARG A 265 -18.19 3.51 6.85
C ARG A 265 -18.71 2.47 5.84
N PHE A 266 -17.89 2.16 4.83
CA PHE A 266 -18.21 1.07 3.92
C PHE A 266 -18.31 -0.26 4.68
N THR A 267 -19.32 -1.04 4.35
CA THR A 267 -19.38 -2.46 4.69
C THR A 267 -18.24 -3.22 3.99
N LYS A 268 -17.96 -4.44 4.45
CA LYS A 268 -16.88 -5.26 3.87
C LYS A 268 -17.09 -5.49 2.36
N SER A 269 -18.32 -5.81 1.95
CA SER A 269 -18.68 -6.04 0.54
C SER A 269 -18.57 -4.77 -0.29
N GLU A 270 -19.02 -3.63 0.21
CA GLU A 270 -18.90 -2.33 -0.47
C GLU A 270 -17.44 -1.94 -0.65
N LYS A 271 -16.62 -2.10 0.39
CA LYS A 271 -15.18 -1.84 0.32
C LYS A 271 -14.49 -2.74 -0.69
N ASP A 272 -14.78 -4.04 -0.69
CA ASP A 272 -14.20 -4.99 -1.64
C ASP A 272 -14.60 -4.64 -3.08
N GLN A 273 -15.85 -4.27 -3.32
CA GLN A 273 -16.35 -3.84 -4.63
C GLN A 273 -15.72 -2.51 -5.09
N TRP A 274 -15.62 -1.52 -4.19
CA TRP A 274 -15.01 -0.22 -4.48
C TRP A 274 -13.53 -0.36 -4.85
N ILE A 275 -12.79 -1.25 -4.17
CA ILE A 275 -11.39 -1.51 -4.47
C ILE A 275 -11.26 -2.26 -5.79
N ARG A 276 -12.16 -3.23 -6.03
CA ARG A 276 -12.16 -4.02 -7.26
C ARG A 276 -12.40 -3.18 -8.51
N SER A 277 -13.31 -2.19 -8.45
CA SER A 277 -13.57 -1.29 -9.59
C SER A 277 -12.43 -0.32 -9.90
N ARG A 278 -11.42 -0.21 -9.03
CA ARG A 278 -10.25 0.68 -9.17
C ARG A 278 -8.93 -0.09 -9.06
N GLU A 279 -8.98 -1.40 -9.25
CA GLU A 279 -7.91 -2.31 -8.83
C GLU A 279 -6.58 -2.05 -9.53
N GLY A 280 -6.59 -1.79 -10.84
CA GLY A 280 -5.37 -1.52 -11.62
C GLY A 280 -4.66 -0.26 -11.15
N LEU A 281 -5.40 0.85 -11.06
CA LEU A 281 -4.89 2.15 -10.60
C LEU A 281 -4.36 2.06 -9.16
N LEU A 282 -5.16 1.50 -8.26
CA LEU A 282 -4.76 1.39 -6.86
C LEU A 282 -3.56 0.46 -6.67
N PHE A 283 -3.47 -0.62 -7.44
CA PHE A 283 -2.32 -1.51 -7.42
C PHE A 283 -1.03 -0.77 -7.83
N GLY A 284 -1.05 0.00 -8.91
CA GLY A 284 0.09 0.82 -9.34
C GLY A 284 0.52 1.84 -8.29
N PHE A 285 -0.45 2.52 -7.68
CA PHE A 285 -0.20 3.49 -6.60
C PHE A 285 0.46 2.84 -5.38
N GLY A 286 -0.08 1.71 -4.93
CA GLY A 286 0.46 0.93 -3.82
C GLY A 286 1.83 0.33 -4.14
N LEU A 287 2.05 -0.12 -5.38
CA LEU A 287 3.31 -0.69 -5.84
C LEU A 287 4.45 0.34 -5.73
N CYS A 288 4.22 1.59 -6.16
CA CYS A 288 5.21 2.67 -6.08
C CYS A 288 5.75 2.86 -4.65
N HIS A 289 4.85 3.18 -3.72
CA HIS A 289 5.22 3.43 -2.32
C HIS A 289 5.79 2.18 -1.64
N TYR A 290 5.29 0.99 -1.98
CA TYR A 290 5.75 -0.27 -1.41
C TYR A 290 7.19 -0.55 -1.81
N LEU A 291 7.53 -0.38 -3.09
CA LEU A 291 8.90 -0.54 -3.58
C LEU A 291 9.84 0.49 -2.94
N LEU A 292 9.38 1.73 -2.75
CA LEU A 292 10.14 2.80 -2.13
C LEU A 292 10.49 2.45 -0.67
N ILE A 293 9.50 2.07 0.14
CA ILE A 293 9.72 1.65 1.55
C ILE A 293 10.59 0.41 1.62
N ARG A 294 10.36 -0.58 0.73
CA ARG A 294 11.16 -1.80 0.67
C ARG A 294 12.63 -1.51 0.34
N ARG A 295 12.91 -0.52 -0.51
CA ARG A 295 14.27 -0.14 -0.92
C ARG A 295 15.01 0.64 0.14
N ALA A 296 14.30 1.45 0.92
CA ALA A 296 14.84 2.31 1.98
C ALA A 296 14.13 2.10 3.33
N PRO A 297 14.18 0.88 3.91
CA PRO A 297 13.41 0.53 5.12
C PRO A 297 13.84 1.31 6.37
N TRP A 298 15.06 1.85 6.39
CA TRP A 298 15.64 2.66 7.47
C TRP A 298 14.95 4.00 7.68
N ILE A 299 14.28 4.52 6.65
CA ILE A 299 13.45 5.72 6.70
C ILE A 299 11.98 5.36 6.41
N GLY A 300 11.61 4.09 6.58
CA GLY A 300 10.35 3.55 6.09
C GLY A 300 9.10 4.20 6.69
N LEU A 301 9.12 4.60 7.97
CA LEU A 301 7.98 5.29 8.60
C LEU A 301 7.80 6.70 8.05
N LEU A 302 8.88 7.41 7.75
CA LEU A 302 8.82 8.71 7.08
C LEU A 302 8.22 8.57 5.67
N LEU A 303 8.70 7.59 4.92
CA LEU A 303 8.18 7.28 3.58
C LEU A 303 6.71 6.86 3.62
N TYR A 304 6.29 6.15 4.66
CA TYR A 304 4.89 5.81 4.89
C TYR A 304 4.05 7.05 5.21
N GLY A 305 4.57 8.01 5.97
CA GLY A 305 3.93 9.31 6.18
C GLY A 305 3.70 10.06 4.87
N PHE A 306 4.70 10.12 3.99
CA PHE A 306 4.54 10.67 2.64
C PHE A 306 3.51 9.90 1.81
N ALA A 307 3.49 8.57 1.92
CA ALA A 307 2.49 7.76 1.24
C ALA A 307 1.07 8.08 1.73
N GLU A 308 0.86 8.20 3.05
CA GLU A 308 -0.44 8.53 3.63
C GLU A 308 -0.90 9.94 3.19
N SER A 309 0.00 10.91 3.18
CA SER A 309 -0.31 12.25 2.65
C SER A 309 -0.60 12.23 1.14
N SER A 310 0.11 11.42 0.35
CA SER A 310 -0.17 11.25 -1.09
C SER A 310 -1.52 10.59 -1.34
N VAL A 311 -2.02 9.76 -0.41
CA VAL A 311 -3.34 9.12 -0.51
C VAL A 311 -4.46 10.15 -0.44
N ALA A 312 -4.27 11.26 0.28
CA ALA A 312 -5.24 12.35 0.29
C ALA A 312 -5.50 12.85 -1.13
N TYR A 313 -4.44 13.11 -1.90
CA TYR A 313 -4.57 13.53 -3.29
C TYR A 313 -5.20 12.43 -4.17
N LEU A 314 -4.78 11.16 -4.01
CA LEU A 314 -5.39 10.01 -4.68
C LEU A 314 -6.91 9.96 -4.50
N VAL A 315 -7.39 10.09 -3.26
CA VAL A 315 -8.83 10.05 -2.93
C VAL A 315 -9.58 11.14 -3.71
N THR A 316 -9.07 12.37 -3.74
CA THR A 316 -9.72 13.47 -4.48
C THR A 316 -9.83 13.24 -5.99
N LYS A 317 -9.06 12.31 -6.53
CA LYS A 317 -9.03 11.98 -7.96
C LYS A 317 -9.99 10.84 -8.28
N ILE A 318 -10.07 9.85 -7.41
CA ILE A 318 -10.77 8.58 -7.71
C ILE A 318 -12.16 8.48 -7.07
N THR A 319 -12.53 9.44 -6.22
CA THR A 319 -13.84 9.48 -5.55
C THR A 319 -14.53 10.82 -5.71
N ASP A 320 -15.84 10.83 -5.54
CA ASP A 320 -16.58 12.05 -5.25
C ASP A 320 -16.32 12.54 -3.82
N PRO A 321 -16.58 13.81 -3.51
CA PRO A 321 -16.58 14.29 -2.13
C PRO A 321 -17.71 13.58 -1.35
N PRO A 322 -17.43 13.06 -0.14
CA PRO A 322 -18.45 12.46 0.71
C PRO A 322 -19.41 13.55 1.23
N PRO A 323 -20.67 13.22 1.58
CA PRO A 323 -21.58 14.17 2.20
C PRO A 323 -21.13 14.52 3.64
N LYS A 324 -21.55 15.69 4.14
CA LYS A 324 -21.28 16.07 5.55
C LYS A 324 -22.10 15.27 6.56
N GLN A 325 -23.29 14.80 6.17
CA GLN A 325 -24.24 14.15 7.05
C GLN A 325 -24.19 12.62 6.90
N VAL A 326 -24.15 11.92 8.04
CA VAL A 326 -24.12 10.45 8.09
C VAL A 326 -25.36 9.82 7.44
N SER A 327 -26.53 10.46 7.51
CA SER A 327 -27.78 9.97 6.90
C SER A 327 -27.69 9.84 5.38
N GLN A 328 -26.89 10.68 4.73
CA GLN A 328 -26.73 10.70 3.27
C GLN A 328 -25.67 9.70 2.78
N LEU A 329 -24.87 9.12 3.69
CA LEU A 329 -23.80 8.18 3.33
C LEU A 329 -24.34 6.94 2.64
N ILE A 330 -25.51 6.41 3.01
CA ILE A 330 -26.04 5.17 2.41
C ILE A 330 -26.24 5.35 0.89
N LYS A 331 -26.85 6.48 0.50
CA LYS A 331 -27.10 6.81 -0.92
C LYS A 331 -25.81 7.17 -1.65
N TRP A 332 -24.86 7.82 -0.97
CA TRP A 332 -23.59 8.17 -1.57
C TRP A 332 -22.67 6.95 -1.73
N ASN A 333 -22.63 6.04 -0.75
CA ASN A 333 -21.81 4.84 -0.78
C ASN A 333 -22.14 3.97 -1.99
N SER A 334 -23.43 3.80 -2.28
CA SER A 334 -23.90 3.02 -3.44
C SER A 334 -23.47 3.64 -4.78
N SER A 335 -23.41 4.98 -4.87
CA SER A 335 -22.92 5.67 -6.09
C SER A 335 -21.41 5.51 -6.30
N GLN A 336 -20.64 5.25 -5.23
CA GLN A 336 -19.19 5.13 -5.30
C GLN A 336 -18.69 3.70 -5.62
N LEU A 337 -19.54 2.68 -5.52
CA LEU A 337 -19.12 1.28 -5.69
C LEU A 337 -18.56 1.00 -7.09
N VAL A 338 -19.21 1.55 -8.11
CA VAL A 338 -18.75 1.49 -9.50
C VAL A 338 -17.99 2.77 -9.80
N TRP A 339 -16.83 2.64 -10.44
CA TRP A 339 -16.06 3.81 -10.84
C TRP A 339 -16.74 4.49 -12.03
N ASN A 340 -16.98 5.80 -11.93
CA ASN A 340 -17.56 6.57 -13.03
C ASN A 340 -16.62 6.52 -14.25
N ARG A 341 -17.16 6.08 -15.39
CA ARG A 341 -16.42 5.89 -16.64
C ARG A 341 -15.79 7.17 -17.19
N GLU A 342 -16.44 8.33 -17.03
CA GLU A 342 -15.88 9.61 -17.46
C GLU A 342 -14.62 9.96 -16.65
N LYS A 343 -14.68 9.78 -15.33
CA LYS A 343 -13.53 9.99 -14.44
C LYS A 343 -12.42 8.98 -14.69
N GLU A 344 -12.79 7.73 -14.96
CA GLU A 344 -11.83 6.69 -15.33
C GLU A 344 -11.09 7.07 -16.61
N LEU A 345 -11.81 7.45 -17.67
CA LEU A 345 -11.21 7.84 -18.95
C LEU A 345 -10.35 9.10 -18.81
N ASP A 346 -10.82 10.11 -18.07
CA ASP A 346 -10.04 11.32 -17.78
C ASP A 346 -8.73 10.98 -17.06
N LEU A 347 -8.77 10.17 -16.00
CA LEU A 347 -7.56 9.73 -15.30
C LEU A 347 -6.64 8.87 -16.18
N LEU A 348 -7.19 7.99 -17.02
CA LEU A 348 -6.42 7.14 -17.92
C LEU A 348 -5.73 7.96 -19.03
N SER A 349 -6.36 9.06 -19.47
CA SER A 349 -5.78 10.00 -20.43
C SER A 349 -4.48 10.64 -19.92
N GLY A 350 -4.34 10.76 -18.59
CA GLY A 350 -3.18 11.41 -17.95
C GLY A 350 -3.34 12.91 -17.77
N SER A 351 -4.51 13.48 -18.10
CA SER A 351 -4.83 14.90 -17.96
C SER A 351 -4.45 15.47 -16.59
N PHE A 352 -4.56 14.68 -15.53
CA PHE A 352 -4.20 15.07 -14.16
C PHE A 352 -2.74 15.52 -13.96
N ALA A 353 -1.83 15.09 -14.84
CA ALA A 353 -0.42 15.49 -14.80
C ALA A 353 -0.19 16.86 -15.44
N ASP A 354 -0.96 17.17 -16.49
CA ASP A 354 -0.83 18.38 -17.31
C ASP A 354 -1.78 19.49 -16.87
N SER A 355 -2.89 19.12 -16.23
CA SER A 355 -3.86 20.05 -15.70
C SER A 355 -3.22 20.81 -14.55
N ASP A 356 -3.00 22.11 -14.76
CA ASP A 356 -2.71 23.01 -13.66
C ASP A 356 -3.92 22.96 -12.71
N GLU A 357 -3.71 22.45 -11.51
CA GLU A 357 -4.73 22.36 -10.46
C GLU A 357 -4.51 23.40 -9.37
N GLY A 358 -3.65 24.39 -9.62
CA GLY A 358 -3.18 25.38 -8.66
C GLY A 358 -1.91 24.96 -7.91
N PHE A 359 -1.38 23.78 -8.22
CA PHE A 359 -0.09 23.32 -7.70
C PHE A 359 1.06 23.86 -8.54
N GLN A 360 2.22 24.04 -7.93
CA GLN A 360 3.42 24.32 -8.70
C GLN A 360 3.73 23.15 -9.65
N PRO A 361 4.10 23.44 -10.91
CA PRO A 361 4.40 22.41 -11.89
C PRO A 361 5.64 21.62 -11.47
N VAL A 362 5.69 20.35 -11.88
CA VAL A 362 6.88 19.52 -11.65
C VAL A 362 8.06 20.13 -12.41
N PRO A 363 9.25 20.33 -11.78
CA PRO A 363 10.41 20.87 -12.47
C PRO A 363 10.74 20.04 -13.72
N GLY A 364 10.77 20.68 -14.89
CA GLY A 364 10.99 20.01 -16.17
C GLY A 364 9.72 19.50 -16.89
N SER A 365 8.51 19.68 -16.33
CA SER A 365 7.26 19.27 -17.01
C SER A 365 7.02 20.00 -18.33
N TYR A 366 7.54 21.22 -18.46
CA TYR A 366 7.53 22.01 -19.69
C TYR A 366 8.26 21.37 -20.87
N ILE A 367 9.16 20.40 -20.65
CA ILE A 367 9.84 19.67 -21.73
C ILE A 367 8.88 18.67 -22.41
N PHE A 368 7.84 18.21 -21.72
CA PHE A 368 6.83 17.31 -22.26
C PHE A 368 5.60 18.03 -22.83
N HIS A 369 5.58 19.37 -22.79
CA HIS A 369 4.49 20.20 -23.30
C HIS A 369 4.68 20.67 -24.77
N HIS A 370 5.71 20.18 -25.46
CA HIS A 370 5.98 20.47 -26.88
C HIS A 370 6.05 19.22 -27.75
#